data_AF-A0A6V8P0H6-F1
#
_entry.id   AF-A0A6V8P0H6-F1
#
_cell.length_a   1.000
_cell.length_b   1.000
_cell.length_c   1.000
_cell.angle_alpha   90.00
_cell.angle_beta   90.00
_cell.angle_gamma   90.00
#
_symmetry.space_group_name_H-M   'P 1'
#
loop_
_entity.id
_entity.type
_entity.pdbx_description
1 polymer ?
#
loop_
_entity_poly.entity_id
_entity_poly.type
_entity_poly.pdbx_seq_one_letter_code
_entity_poly.pdbx_strand_id
1 'polypeptide(L)'
;SLLSNSQLTEFVPVTIPEPLSINETERLLLTLKEHKIPVRNILVNRVAGGEECPFCLSRRRDQQKHVREIEEKFAAYNLIKMPLFPHEIRGIEALREFAEILLEKASYSHKPSFLEPPLEISSTPTAGMSDLLKKDLQFILFGGKGGVGKTSIAAATALRMARCNPDKKVLVFSTDPAHSLSDSFDCPIGDKITLIKDVNNLYGLEIDAGRLLEDLKKEYKADIEEVLDKFLGGGMDIKFDREVMTELISLSPPGLDEIMALKKIMEFVEDREFDFYILDSAATGHLLRFLELPGLVRDWLKTLFRLLLKYKGVVRLTSLAERMVDLSKSVREIQETLMDA
;
A
#
# COMPACT_ATOMS: atom_id res chain seq x y z
N SER A 1 17.43 7.86 -2.71
CA SER A 1 16.07 8.35 -2.41
C SER A 1 15.47 7.54 -1.28
N LEU A 2 14.40 7.99 -0.60
CA LEU A 2 13.85 7.23 0.53
C LEU A 2 13.52 5.78 0.14
N LEU A 3 12.77 5.59 -0.96
CA LEU A 3 12.34 4.27 -1.41
C LEU A 3 13.45 3.40 -2.03
N SER A 4 14.50 4.00 -2.60
CA SER A 4 15.65 3.25 -3.15
C SER A 4 16.75 2.96 -2.12
N ASN A 5 16.68 3.59 -0.93
CA ASN A 5 17.70 3.39 0.10
C ASN A 5 17.49 2.04 0.82
N SER A 6 18.32 1.05 0.49
CA SER A 6 18.30 -0.30 1.08
C SER A 6 18.60 -0.40 2.58
N GLN A 7 19.10 0.67 3.20
CA GLN A 7 19.26 0.78 4.65
C GLN A 7 17.97 1.20 5.34
N LEU A 8 17.19 2.09 4.72
CA LEU A 8 15.99 2.70 5.30
C LEU A 8 14.70 2.03 4.84
N THR A 9 14.66 1.49 3.61
CA THR A 9 13.45 0.95 3.00
C THR A 9 13.62 -0.52 2.65
N GLU A 10 12.54 -1.29 2.82
CA GLU A 10 12.39 -2.61 2.22
C GLU A 10 10.98 -2.78 1.63
N PHE A 11 10.93 -3.27 0.40
CA PHE A 11 9.70 -3.73 -0.23
C PHE A 11 9.61 -5.25 -0.10
N VAL A 12 8.49 -5.76 0.42
CA VAL A 12 8.23 -7.18 0.63
C VAL A 12 7.03 -7.63 -0.22
N PRO A 13 7.28 -8.27 -1.38
CA PRO A 13 6.23 -8.89 -2.17
C PRO A 13 5.58 -10.05 -1.41
N VAL A 14 4.26 -10.11 -1.45
CA VAL A 14 3.41 -11.15 -0.86
C VAL A 14 2.69 -11.85 -2.00
N THR A 15 2.83 -13.16 -2.06
CA THR A 15 2.22 -14.00 -3.07
C THR A 15 1.59 -15.22 -2.41
N ILE A 16 0.72 -15.91 -3.14
CA ILE A 16 0.22 -17.23 -2.79
C ILE A 16 0.58 -18.22 -3.90
N PRO A 17 0.69 -19.52 -3.63
CA PRO A 17 1.04 -20.49 -4.68
C PRO A 17 -0.13 -20.79 -5.64
N GLU A 18 -0.47 -19.77 -6.44
CA GLU A 18 -1.46 -19.79 -7.52
C GLU A 18 -0.87 -19.11 -8.76
N PRO A 19 -1.13 -19.62 -9.99
CA PRO A 19 -0.49 -19.12 -11.21
C PRO A 19 -0.61 -17.60 -11.42
N LEU A 20 -1.80 -17.04 -11.20
CA LEU A 20 -2.04 -15.61 -11.39
C LEU A 20 -1.25 -14.77 -10.38
N SER A 21 -1.18 -15.21 -9.13
CA SER A 21 -0.41 -14.52 -8.08
C SER A 21 1.08 -14.54 -8.38
N ILE A 22 1.60 -15.66 -8.88
CA ILE A 22 3.02 -15.81 -9.25
C ILE A 22 3.38 -14.86 -10.39
N ASN A 23 2.58 -14.85 -11.47
CA ASN A 23 2.82 -13.99 -12.63
C ASN A 23 2.74 -12.50 -12.29
N GLU A 24 1.83 -12.10 -11.41
CA GLU A 24 1.71 -10.72 -10.94
C GLU A 24 2.91 -10.32 -10.06
N THR A 25 3.39 -11.24 -9.22
CA THR A 25 4.60 -11.03 -8.40
C THR A 25 5.85 -10.89 -9.27
N GLU A 26 5.96 -11.67 -10.33
CA GLU A 26 7.07 -11.57 -11.29
C GLU A 26 7.10 -10.19 -11.98
N ARG A 27 5.95 -9.70 -12.46
CA ARG A 27 5.83 -8.35 -13.04
C ARG A 27 6.18 -7.27 -12.02
N LEU A 28 5.67 -7.41 -10.80
CA LEU A 28 5.97 -6.52 -9.69
C LEU A 28 7.48 -6.43 -9.42
N LEU A 29 8.18 -7.55 -9.36
CA LEU A 29 9.62 -7.59 -9.14
C LEU A 29 10.41 -6.90 -10.26
N LEU A 30 9.96 -7.02 -11.52
CA LEU A 30 10.58 -6.31 -12.65
C LEU A 30 10.46 -4.78 -12.48
N THR A 31 9.28 -4.28 -12.14
CA THR A 31 9.05 -2.85 -11.89
C THR A 31 9.87 -2.35 -10.69
N LEU A 32 9.89 -3.09 -9.57
CA LEU A 32 10.69 -2.73 -8.40
C LEU A 32 12.19 -2.64 -8.73
N LYS A 33 12.69 -3.57 -9.56
CA LYS A 33 14.08 -3.58 -10.02
C LYS A 33 14.40 -2.38 -10.92
N GLU A 34 13.51 -2.05 -11.84
CA GLU A 34 13.66 -0.88 -12.73
C GLU A 34 13.82 0.42 -11.92
N HIS A 35 13.04 0.56 -10.85
CA HIS A 35 13.09 1.73 -9.97
C HIS A 35 14.08 1.61 -8.81
N LYS A 36 14.93 0.57 -8.80
CA LYS A 36 15.95 0.32 -7.76
C LYS A 36 15.38 0.26 -6.34
N ILE A 37 14.14 -0.20 -6.19
CA ILE A 37 13.50 -0.40 -4.89
C ILE A 37 14.03 -1.73 -4.31
N PRO A 38 14.57 -1.71 -3.08
CA PRO A 38 15.20 -2.87 -2.47
C PRO A 38 14.16 -3.93 -2.11
N VAL A 39 14.34 -5.13 -2.66
CA VAL A 39 13.58 -6.34 -2.31
C VAL A 39 14.56 -7.39 -1.82
N ARG A 40 14.38 -7.86 -0.59
CA ARG A 40 15.18 -8.96 -0.03
C ARG A 40 14.32 -10.17 0.28
N ASN A 41 13.17 -9.92 0.88
CA ASN A 41 12.23 -10.94 1.30
C ASN A 41 11.04 -11.03 0.33
N ILE A 42 10.60 -12.25 0.04
CA ILE A 42 9.30 -12.53 -0.59
C ILE A 42 8.52 -13.45 0.33
N LEU A 43 7.29 -13.06 0.62
CA LEU A 43 6.34 -13.81 1.44
C LEU A 43 5.45 -14.67 0.56
N VAL A 44 5.45 -15.97 0.83
CA VAL A 44 4.57 -16.95 0.21
C VAL A 44 3.52 -17.35 1.23
N ASN A 45 2.37 -16.71 1.19
CA ASN A 45 1.30 -16.92 2.15
C ASN A 45 0.40 -18.11 1.77
N ARG A 46 -0.40 -18.60 2.73
CA ARG A 46 -1.40 -19.65 2.54
C ARG A 46 -0.83 -20.94 1.93
N VAL A 47 0.38 -21.32 2.35
CA VAL A 47 0.97 -22.61 1.97
C VAL A 47 0.22 -23.73 2.69
N ALA A 48 -0.35 -24.65 1.93
CA ALA A 48 -1.15 -25.76 2.43
C ALA A 48 -0.26 -26.68 3.27
N GLY A 49 -0.61 -26.82 4.55
CA GLY A 49 -0.04 -27.80 5.48
C GLY A 49 -0.96 -29.00 5.70
N GLY A 50 -0.62 -29.79 6.73
CA GLY A 50 -1.40 -30.95 7.16
C GLY A 50 -0.98 -32.24 6.45
N GLU A 51 -0.77 -33.30 7.23
CA GLU A 51 -0.27 -34.59 6.73
C GLU A 51 -1.33 -35.70 6.81
N GLU A 52 -2.39 -35.52 7.62
CA GLU A 52 -3.31 -36.61 7.98
C GLU A 52 -4.71 -36.51 7.34
N CYS A 53 -5.02 -35.42 6.62
CA CYS A 53 -6.34 -35.22 6.01
C CYS A 53 -6.30 -35.40 4.47
N PRO A 54 -7.17 -36.22 3.85
CA PRO A 54 -7.21 -36.41 2.40
C PRO A 54 -7.35 -35.11 1.59
N PHE A 55 -8.16 -34.17 2.07
CA PHE A 55 -8.32 -32.85 1.45
C PHE A 55 -7.03 -32.02 1.54
N CYS A 56 -6.37 -32.01 2.72
CA CYS A 56 -5.09 -31.32 2.91
C CYS A 56 -3.99 -31.91 2.01
N LEU A 57 -3.92 -33.24 1.92
CA LEU A 57 -2.97 -33.94 1.05
C LEU A 57 -3.21 -33.60 -0.43
N SER A 58 -4.46 -33.59 -0.88
CA SER A 58 -4.82 -33.18 -2.25
C SER A 58 -4.40 -31.74 -2.51
N ARG A 59 -4.78 -30.81 -1.61
CA ARG A 59 -4.45 -29.39 -1.74
C ARG A 59 -2.95 -29.15 -1.75
N ARG A 60 -2.19 -29.83 -0.88
CA ARG A 60 -0.72 -29.77 -0.85
C ARG A 60 -0.12 -30.28 -2.16
N ARG A 61 -0.63 -31.39 -2.71
CA ARG A 61 -0.19 -31.94 -4.01
C ARG A 61 -0.46 -30.95 -5.15
N ASP A 62 -1.64 -30.37 -5.21
CA ASP A 62 -2.03 -29.40 -6.24
C ASP A 62 -1.17 -28.13 -6.15
N GLN A 63 -0.88 -27.69 -4.93
CA GLN A 63 -0.07 -26.51 -4.66
C GLN A 63 1.43 -26.75 -4.86
N GLN A 64 1.92 -27.99 -4.71
CA GLN A 64 3.34 -28.31 -4.73
C GLN A 64 4.05 -27.86 -6.01
N LYS A 65 3.40 -27.98 -7.17
CA LYS A 65 3.95 -27.50 -8.45
C LYS A 65 4.18 -25.98 -8.44
N HIS A 66 3.27 -25.23 -7.82
CA HIS A 66 3.35 -23.76 -7.72
C HIS A 66 4.34 -23.30 -6.66
N VAL A 67 4.47 -24.05 -5.56
CA VAL A 67 5.52 -23.78 -4.56
C VAL A 67 6.90 -23.96 -5.19
N ARG A 68 7.12 -25.03 -5.97
CA ARG A 68 8.38 -25.24 -6.69
C ARG A 68 8.63 -24.16 -7.73
N GLU A 69 7.60 -23.78 -8.50
CA GLU A 69 7.68 -22.67 -9.44
C GLU A 69 8.12 -21.36 -8.76
N ILE A 70 7.57 -21.05 -7.58
CA ILE A 70 7.99 -19.90 -6.76
C ILE A 70 9.45 -20.03 -6.31
N GLU A 71 9.85 -21.19 -5.80
CA GLU A 71 11.23 -21.44 -5.36
C GLU A 71 12.23 -21.26 -6.49
N GLU A 72 11.91 -21.75 -7.69
CA GLU A 72 12.75 -21.64 -8.87
C GLU A 72 12.80 -20.20 -9.41
N LYS A 73 11.64 -19.57 -9.63
CA LYS A 73 11.56 -18.21 -10.19
C LYS A 73 12.18 -17.16 -9.27
N PHE A 74 12.02 -17.33 -7.95
CA PHE A 74 12.40 -16.34 -6.97
C PHE A 74 13.58 -16.79 -6.08
N ALA A 75 14.40 -17.73 -6.56
CA ALA A 75 15.56 -18.28 -5.85
C ALA A 75 16.59 -17.24 -5.39
N ALA A 76 16.62 -16.06 -6.04
CA ALA A 76 17.51 -14.96 -5.69
C ALA A 76 17.10 -14.19 -4.42
N TYR A 77 15.91 -14.47 -3.88
CA TYR A 77 15.34 -13.77 -2.73
C TYR A 77 15.20 -14.71 -1.53
N ASN A 78 15.09 -14.14 -0.34
CA ASN A 78 14.74 -14.91 0.85
C ASN A 78 13.24 -15.22 0.86
N LEU A 79 12.88 -16.49 0.69
CA LEU A 79 11.48 -16.93 0.64
C LEU A 79 10.97 -17.31 2.04
N ILE A 80 10.01 -16.55 2.56
CA ILE A 80 9.30 -16.87 3.80
C ILE A 80 7.96 -17.49 3.46
N LYS A 81 7.77 -18.75 3.83
CA LYS A 81 6.53 -19.49 3.60
C LYS A 81 5.66 -19.46 4.84
N MET A 82 4.50 -18.82 4.74
CA MET A 82 3.51 -18.79 5.80
C MET A 82 2.43 -19.86 5.53
N PRO A 83 2.08 -20.65 6.55
CA PRO A 83 1.07 -21.69 6.39
C PRO A 83 -0.32 -21.09 6.18
N LEU A 84 -1.23 -21.91 5.65
CA LEU A 84 -2.65 -21.62 5.71
C LEU A 84 -3.18 -21.92 7.11
N PHE A 85 -3.71 -20.89 7.77
CA PHE A 85 -4.33 -21.01 9.09
C PHE A 85 -5.81 -21.42 8.96
N PRO A 86 -6.36 -22.18 9.93
CA PRO A 86 -7.75 -22.63 9.91
C PRO A 86 -8.75 -21.56 10.34
N HIS A 87 -8.27 -20.45 10.90
CA HIS A 87 -9.05 -19.29 11.30
C HIS A 87 -8.47 -18.01 10.69
N GLU A 88 -9.29 -16.96 10.64
CA GLU A 88 -8.83 -15.63 10.22
C GLU A 88 -7.91 -15.03 11.30
N ILE A 89 -6.88 -14.31 10.86
CA ILE A 89 -5.95 -13.62 11.75
C ILE A 89 -6.56 -12.27 12.10
N ARG A 90 -7.29 -12.22 13.21
CA ARG A 90 -7.95 -11.01 13.72
C ARG A 90 -7.71 -10.85 15.22
N GLY A 91 -7.53 -9.61 15.64
CA GLY A 91 -7.24 -9.26 17.02
C GLY A 91 -5.76 -9.41 17.40
N ILE A 92 -5.39 -8.79 18.52
CA ILE A 92 -4.00 -8.66 18.97
C ILE A 92 -3.36 -10.02 19.26
N GLU A 93 -4.09 -10.96 19.86
CA GLU A 93 -3.58 -12.29 20.19
C GLU A 93 -3.24 -13.10 18.93
N ALA A 94 -4.14 -13.13 17.94
CA ALA A 94 -3.91 -13.86 16.70
C ALA A 94 -2.78 -13.21 15.88
N LEU A 95 -2.74 -11.87 15.81
CA LEU A 95 -1.65 -11.14 15.16
C LEU A 95 -0.29 -11.40 15.85
N ARG A 96 -0.29 -11.56 17.18
CA ARG A 96 0.91 -11.88 17.95
C ARG A 96 1.46 -13.25 17.59
N GLU A 97 0.61 -14.28 17.61
CA GLU A 97 1.01 -15.64 17.21
C GLU A 97 1.47 -15.68 15.75
N PHE A 98 0.73 -15.02 14.86
CA PHE A 98 1.08 -14.92 13.45
C PHE A 98 2.45 -14.24 13.25
N ALA A 99 2.76 -13.20 14.03
CA ALA A 99 4.03 -12.49 13.97
C ALA A 99 5.21 -13.35 14.45
N GLU A 100 5.03 -14.16 15.50
CA GLU A 100 6.06 -15.08 16.01
C GLU A 100 6.43 -16.13 14.95
N ILE A 101 5.43 -16.67 14.24
CA ILE A 101 5.66 -17.59 13.11
C ILE A 101 6.40 -16.85 11.99
N LEU A 102 5.87 -15.69 11.57
CA LEU A 102 6.39 -14.89 10.46
C LEU A 102 7.84 -14.42 10.65
N LEU A 103 8.20 -13.99 11.85
CA LEU A 103 9.44 -13.26 12.12
C LEU A 103 10.49 -14.11 12.85
N GLU A 104 10.08 -15.07 13.67
CA GLU A 104 10.98 -15.91 14.47
C GLU A 104 11.04 -17.37 14.00
N LYS A 105 10.33 -17.71 12.91
CA LYS A 105 10.22 -19.09 12.40
C LYS A 105 9.64 -20.05 13.44
N ALA A 106 8.77 -19.57 14.33
CA ALA A 106 8.11 -20.43 15.31
C ALA A 106 7.32 -21.53 14.59
N SER A 107 7.38 -22.75 15.13
CA SER A 107 6.58 -23.87 14.65
C SER A 107 5.12 -23.65 15.05
N TYR A 108 4.21 -23.60 14.09
CA TYR A 108 2.78 -23.58 14.37
C TYR A 108 2.27 -25.01 14.59
N SER A 109 1.48 -25.20 15.64
CA SER A 109 0.71 -26.43 15.89
C SER A 109 -0.69 -26.03 16.32
N HIS A 110 -1.68 -26.21 15.44
CA HIS A 110 -3.06 -25.94 15.79
C HIS A 110 -3.58 -27.05 16.72
N LYS A 111 -3.91 -26.70 17.97
CA LYS A 111 -4.64 -27.59 18.88
C LYS A 111 -6.12 -27.20 18.85
N PRO A 112 -7.02 -28.01 18.28
CA PRO A 112 -8.45 -27.67 18.25
C PRO A 112 -8.99 -27.49 19.68
N SER A 113 -9.71 -26.39 19.91
CA SER A 113 -10.37 -26.15 21.18
C SER A 113 -11.69 -26.93 21.23
N PHE A 114 -11.68 -28.00 22.02
CA PHE A 114 -12.80 -28.79 22.52
C PHE A 114 -13.55 -29.73 21.54
N LEU A 115 -13.57 -31.01 21.93
CA LEU A 115 -14.38 -32.16 21.48
C LEU A 115 -13.93 -33.04 20.29
N GLU A 116 -12.79 -32.79 19.65
CA GLU A 116 -12.22 -33.75 18.68
C GLU A 116 -10.72 -33.98 18.92
N PRO A 117 -10.20 -35.20 18.68
CA PRO A 117 -8.79 -35.51 18.91
C PRO A 117 -7.90 -34.55 18.11
N PRO A 118 -6.79 -34.07 18.70
CA PRO A 118 -5.96 -33.04 18.07
C PRO A 118 -5.31 -33.60 16.79
N LEU A 119 -5.77 -33.11 15.65
CA LEU A 119 -5.02 -33.18 14.40
C LEU A 119 -3.83 -32.22 14.52
N GLU A 120 -2.63 -32.76 14.78
CA GLU A 120 -1.40 -31.98 14.82
C GLU A 120 -1.02 -31.51 13.40
N ILE A 121 -1.51 -30.33 13.02
CA ILE A 121 -1.05 -29.66 11.80
C ILE A 121 0.19 -28.86 12.16
N SER A 122 1.37 -29.44 11.93
CA SER A 122 2.65 -28.74 12.09
C SER A 122 3.10 -28.08 10.79
N SER A 123 3.53 -26.83 10.87
CA SER A 123 4.18 -26.13 9.76
C SER A 123 5.20 -25.14 10.30
N THR A 124 6.46 -25.31 9.89
CA THR A 124 7.56 -24.40 10.18
C THR A 124 7.87 -23.55 8.94
N PRO A 125 7.91 -22.22 9.07
CA PRO A 125 8.41 -21.35 8.01
C PRO A 125 9.85 -21.70 7.67
N THR A 126 10.17 -21.79 6.37
CA THR A 126 11.53 -22.14 5.90
C THR A 126 12.56 -21.04 6.21
N ALA A 127 12.09 -19.81 6.35
CA ALA A 127 12.84 -18.63 6.77
C ALA A 127 11.93 -17.66 7.55
N GLY A 128 12.49 -16.60 8.14
CA GLY A 128 11.78 -15.61 8.96
C GLY A 128 12.44 -14.25 8.78
N MET A 129 11.69 -13.16 9.00
CA MET A 129 12.18 -11.80 8.70
C MET A 129 12.81 -11.10 9.91
N SER A 130 13.53 -11.82 10.78
CA SER A 130 14.21 -11.22 11.94
C SER A 130 15.16 -10.07 11.57
N ASP A 131 15.65 -10.05 10.32
CA ASP A 131 16.52 -9.00 9.80
C ASP A 131 15.80 -7.64 9.63
N LEU A 132 14.46 -7.65 9.49
CA LEU A 132 13.64 -6.43 9.51
C LEU A 132 13.68 -5.75 10.90
N LEU A 133 13.91 -6.52 11.96
CA LEU A 133 13.95 -6.03 13.33
C LEU A 133 15.33 -5.48 13.75
N LYS A 134 16.39 -5.75 12.98
CA LYS A 134 17.79 -5.48 13.36
C LYS A 134 18.42 -4.29 12.63
N LYS A 135 17.78 -3.78 11.57
CA LYS A 135 18.30 -2.70 10.75
C LYS A 135 17.65 -1.38 11.14
N ASP A 136 18.33 -0.27 10.80
CA ASP A 136 17.75 1.08 10.82
C ASP A 136 16.71 1.29 9.70
N LEU A 137 15.94 0.25 9.40
CA LEU A 137 14.82 0.32 8.47
C LEU A 137 13.78 1.23 9.09
N GLN A 138 13.39 2.26 8.35
CA GLN A 138 12.33 3.18 8.71
C GLN A 138 11.05 2.88 7.94
N PHE A 139 11.13 2.23 6.78
CA PHE A 139 10.01 2.07 5.87
C PHE A 139 9.88 0.65 5.33
N ILE A 140 8.73 0.00 5.54
CA ILE A 140 8.43 -1.36 5.04
C ILE A 140 7.16 -1.32 4.22
N LEU A 141 7.22 -1.79 2.98
CA LEU A 141 6.06 -1.84 2.09
C LEU A 141 5.66 -3.29 1.82
N PHE A 142 4.40 -3.63 2.04
CA PHE A 142 3.84 -4.91 1.63
C PHE A 142 3.04 -4.76 0.35
N GLY A 143 3.32 -5.61 -0.63
CA GLY A 143 2.63 -5.56 -1.91
C GLY A 143 2.42 -6.92 -2.55
N GLY A 144 1.36 -7.08 -3.33
CA GLY A 144 0.96 -8.28 -4.04
C GLY A 144 -0.49 -8.18 -4.50
N LYS A 145 -0.95 -9.24 -5.16
CA LYS A 145 -2.33 -9.37 -5.63
C LYS A 145 -3.36 -9.14 -4.51
N GLY A 146 -4.57 -8.69 -4.85
CA GLY A 146 -5.68 -8.59 -3.89
C GLY A 146 -5.96 -9.94 -3.22
N GLY A 147 -6.23 -9.94 -1.91
CA GLY A 147 -6.63 -11.13 -1.15
C GLY A 147 -5.50 -12.09 -0.73
N VAL A 148 -4.22 -11.77 -0.97
CA VAL A 148 -3.07 -12.61 -0.54
C VAL A 148 -2.73 -12.50 0.95
N GLY A 149 -3.41 -11.62 1.71
CA GLY A 149 -3.22 -11.46 3.16
C GLY A 149 -2.20 -10.40 3.57
N LYS A 150 -1.99 -9.36 2.74
CA LYS A 150 -1.02 -8.27 2.98
C LYS A 150 -1.28 -7.53 4.28
N THR A 151 -2.53 -7.17 4.53
CA THR A 151 -2.96 -6.45 5.73
C THR A 151 -2.62 -7.21 7.01
N SER A 152 -2.93 -8.51 7.09
CA SER A 152 -2.61 -9.32 8.26
C SER A 152 -1.10 -9.40 8.51
N ILE A 153 -0.30 -9.51 7.44
CA ILE A 153 1.17 -9.52 7.52
C ILE A 153 1.70 -8.15 7.96
N ALA A 154 1.17 -7.06 7.41
CA ALA A 154 1.53 -5.69 7.78
C ALA A 154 1.21 -5.41 9.25
N ALA A 155 0.00 -5.73 9.69
CA ALA A 155 -0.44 -5.58 11.08
C ALA A 155 0.41 -6.41 12.05
N ALA A 156 0.69 -7.68 11.72
CA ALA A 156 1.52 -8.55 12.54
C ALA A 156 2.99 -8.08 12.61
N THR A 157 3.52 -7.60 11.49
CA THR A 157 4.87 -7.00 11.43
C THR A 157 4.94 -5.75 12.32
N ALA A 158 3.94 -4.88 12.23
CA ALA A 158 3.85 -3.66 13.03
C ALA A 158 3.76 -3.95 14.53
N LEU A 159 2.91 -4.91 14.90
CA LEU A 159 2.77 -5.38 16.27
C LEU A 159 4.09 -5.90 16.82
N ARG A 160 4.84 -6.71 16.05
CA ARG A 160 6.13 -7.20 16.52
C ARG A 160 7.18 -6.10 16.59
N MET A 161 7.26 -5.22 15.61
CA MET A 161 8.20 -4.10 15.62
C MET A 161 8.00 -3.21 16.84
N ALA A 162 6.75 -2.90 17.17
CA ALA A 162 6.38 -2.11 18.35
C ALA A 162 6.81 -2.81 19.64
N ARG A 163 6.54 -4.12 19.77
CA ARG A 163 6.92 -4.90 20.96
C ARG A 163 8.44 -5.07 21.10
N CYS A 164 9.18 -5.22 20.01
CA CYS A 164 10.64 -5.34 20.03
C CYS A 164 11.36 -4.00 20.28
N ASN A 165 10.69 -2.87 20.04
CA ASN A 165 11.27 -1.54 20.20
C ASN A 165 10.33 -0.63 21.02
N PRO A 166 10.17 -0.85 22.35
CA PRO A 166 9.23 -0.10 23.17
C PRO A 166 9.44 1.43 23.16
N ASP A 167 10.67 1.87 22.94
CA ASP A 167 11.07 3.29 22.92
C ASP A 167 10.84 3.96 21.54
N LYS A 168 10.47 3.19 20.52
CA LYS A 168 10.25 3.68 19.15
C LYS A 168 8.77 3.64 18.80
N LYS A 169 8.28 4.65 18.09
CA LYS A 169 6.91 4.72 17.61
C LYS A 169 6.78 4.05 16.23
N VAL A 170 5.76 3.21 16.09
CA VAL A 170 5.44 2.49 14.84
C VAL A 170 4.10 2.99 14.30
N LEU A 171 4.08 3.38 13.03
CA LEU A 171 2.85 3.68 12.30
C LEU A 171 2.62 2.61 11.22
N VAL A 172 1.51 1.89 11.32
CA VAL A 172 0.99 1.06 10.23
C VAL A 172 -0.16 1.80 9.56
N PHE A 173 -0.13 1.87 8.23
CA PHE A 173 -1.18 2.52 7.48
C PHE A 173 -1.55 1.71 6.24
N SER A 174 -2.83 1.77 5.90
CA SER A 174 -3.37 1.10 4.72
C SER A 174 -3.92 2.12 3.74
N THR A 175 -3.68 1.86 2.46
CA THR A 175 -4.33 2.60 1.35
C THR A 175 -5.52 1.81 0.78
N ASP A 176 -5.97 0.78 1.49
CA ASP A 176 -7.14 -0.02 1.12
C ASP A 176 -8.42 0.67 1.61
N PRO A 177 -9.35 1.04 0.71
CA PRO A 177 -10.62 1.66 1.09
C PRO A 177 -11.56 0.72 1.88
N ALA A 178 -11.23 -0.58 1.99
CA ALA A 178 -12.09 -1.60 2.60
C ALA A 178 -12.00 -1.73 4.14
N HIS A 179 -11.39 -0.78 4.86
CA HIS A 179 -11.21 -0.82 6.32
C HIS A 179 -10.47 -2.06 6.87
N SER A 180 -9.47 -2.53 6.11
CA SER A 180 -8.81 -3.81 6.34
C SER A 180 -7.97 -3.85 7.64
N LEU A 181 -7.43 -2.72 8.12
CA LEU A 181 -6.64 -2.67 9.36
C LEU A 181 -7.54 -2.72 10.59
N SER A 182 -8.68 -2.04 10.55
CA SER A 182 -9.68 -2.10 11.61
C SER A 182 -10.09 -3.54 11.91
N ASP A 183 -10.38 -4.30 10.86
CA ASP A 183 -10.72 -5.73 10.96
C ASP A 183 -9.55 -6.57 11.49
N SER A 184 -8.32 -6.26 11.06
CA SER A 184 -7.13 -7.02 11.47
C SER A 184 -6.81 -6.82 12.96
N PHE A 185 -6.90 -5.57 13.46
CA PHE A 185 -6.64 -5.25 14.86
C PHE A 185 -7.84 -5.43 15.79
N ASP A 186 -9.03 -5.66 15.24
CA ASP A 186 -10.30 -5.71 15.98
C ASP A 186 -10.54 -4.43 16.82
N CYS A 187 -10.24 -3.28 16.21
CA CYS A 187 -10.42 -1.96 16.81
C CYS A 187 -10.74 -0.92 15.73
N PRO A 188 -11.49 0.15 16.04
CA PRO A 188 -11.84 1.15 15.04
C PRO A 188 -10.60 1.99 14.68
N ILE A 189 -10.14 1.85 13.44
CA ILE A 189 -9.09 2.66 12.81
C ILE A 189 -9.76 3.43 11.66
N GLY A 190 -9.43 4.71 11.52
CA GLY A 190 -10.03 5.56 10.49
C GLY A 190 -9.01 6.47 9.83
N ASP A 191 -9.49 7.59 9.31
CA ASP A 191 -8.71 8.64 8.63
C ASP A 191 -7.82 9.48 9.56
N LYS A 192 -7.75 9.12 10.84
CA LYS A 192 -6.90 9.76 11.86
C LYS A 192 -5.98 8.73 12.49
N ILE A 193 -4.76 9.18 12.79
CA ILE A 193 -3.77 8.42 13.55
C ILE A 193 -4.42 7.99 14.86
N THR A 194 -4.52 6.67 15.05
CA THR A 194 -5.19 6.06 16.21
C THR A 194 -4.22 5.13 16.90
N LEU A 195 -4.07 5.28 18.23
CA LEU A 195 -3.26 4.35 19.02
C LEU A 195 -3.96 2.97 19.05
N ILE A 196 -3.23 1.91 18.68
CA ILE A 196 -3.75 0.55 18.71
C ILE A 196 -3.92 0.10 20.16
N LYS A 197 -5.09 -0.49 20.45
CA LYS A 197 -5.42 -0.95 21.79
C LYS A 197 -4.39 -1.98 22.29
N ASP A 198 -4.05 -1.90 23.58
CA ASP A 198 -3.13 -2.81 24.27
C ASP A 198 -1.67 -2.75 23.78
N VAL A 199 -1.30 -1.75 22.96
CA VAL A 199 0.07 -1.51 22.48
C VAL A 199 0.42 -0.02 22.55
N ASN A 200 1.32 0.37 23.45
CA ASN A 200 1.55 1.77 23.82
C ASN A 200 2.29 2.63 22.76
N ASN A 201 2.90 1.99 21.77
CA ASN A 201 3.76 2.65 20.77
C ASN A 201 3.43 2.25 19.32
N LEU A 202 2.24 1.67 19.10
CA LEU A 202 1.76 1.29 17.77
C LEU A 202 0.54 2.10 17.39
N TYR A 203 0.56 2.69 16.19
CA TYR A 203 -0.48 3.56 15.69
C TYR A 203 -0.97 3.04 14.34
N GLY A 204 -2.27 3.14 14.11
CA GLY A 204 -2.96 2.77 12.88
C GLY A 204 -3.53 3.98 12.15
N LEU A 205 -3.54 3.94 10.82
CA LEU A 205 -4.23 4.90 9.97
C LEU A 205 -4.79 4.21 8.72
N GLU A 206 -6.04 4.50 8.38
CA GLU A 206 -6.63 4.06 7.11
C GLU A 206 -6.84 5.27 6.21
N ILE A 207 -6.13 5.28 5.08
CA ILE A 207 -6.16 6.38 4.14
C ILE A 207 -7.28 6.15 3.13
N ASP A 208 -8.35 6.93 3.26
CA ASP A 208 -9.38 7.03 2.23
C ASP A 208 -8.92 8.04 1.16
N ALA A 209 -8.28 7.50 0.13
CA ALA A 209 -7.77 8.28 -0.98
C ALA A 209 -8.87 9.03 -1.76
N GLY A 210 -10.04 8.42 -1.91
CA GLY A 210 -11.17 9.02 -2.60
C GLY A 210 -11.72 10.21 -1.83
N ARG A 211 -11.86 10.07 -0.51
CA ARG A 211 -12.26 11.18 0.37
C ARG A 211 -11.22 12.30 0.41
N LEU A 212 -9.93 11.98 0.46
CA LEU A 212 -8.87 12.98 0.36
C LEU A 212 -8.97 13.78 -0.94
N LEU A 213 -9.26 13.10 -2.05
CA LEU A 213 -9.45 13.76 -3.33
C LEU A 213 -10.73 14.61 -3.37
N GLU A 214 -11.84 14.13 -2.80
CA GLU A 214 -13.06 14.92 -2.70
C GLU A 214 -12.87 16.19 -1.87
N ASP A 215 -12.15 16.09 -0.75
CA ASP A 215 -11.87 17.23 0.11
C ASP A 215 -10.95 18.24 -0.58
N LEU A 216 -9.97 17.76 -1.36
CA LEU A 216 -9.16 18.61 -2.22
C LEU A 216 -10.01 19.30 -3.31
N LYS A 217 -10.93 18.57 -3.96
CA LYS A 217 -11.85 19.15 -4.94
C LYS A 217 -12.73 20.23 -4.31
N LYS A 218 -13.19 20.04 -3.06
CA LYS A 218 -13.98 21.05 -2.32
C LYS A 218 -13.13 22.30 -2.02
N GLU A 219 -11.88 22.13 -1.61
CA GLU A 219 -10.95 23.24 -1.35
C GLU A 219 -10.79 24.13 -2.59
N TYR A 220 -10.62 23.52 -3.77
CA TYR A 220 -10.44 24.27 -5.02
C TYR A 220 -11.76 24.64 -5.72
N LYS A 221 -12.91 24.19 -5.21
CA LYS A 221 -14.21 24.41 -5.86
C LYS A 221 -14.52 25.90 -6.05
N ALA A 222 -14.27 26.71 -5.02
CA ALA A 222 -14.51 28.14 -5.09
C ALA A 222 -13.64 28.83 -6.16
N ASP A 223 -12.39 28.41 -6.31
CA ASP A 223 -11.49 28.93 -7.33
C ASP A 223 -11.91 28.49 -8.74
N ILE A 224 -12.37 27.25 -8.88
CA ILE A 224 -12.90 26.71 -10.14
C ILE A 224 -14.16 27.49 -10.54
N GLU A 225 -15.09 27.70 -9.60
CA GLU A 225 -16.32 28.46 -9.83
C GLU A 225 -16.02 29.92 -10.19
N GLU A 226 -15.07 30.59 -9.53
CA GLU A 226 -14.65 31.95 -9.88
C GLU A 226 -14.10 32.04 -11.32
N VAL A 227 -13.29 31.06 -11.72
CA VAL A 227 -12.74 31.00 -13.08
C VAL A 227 -13.83 30.73 -14.10
N LEU A 228 -14.78 29.83 -13.80
CA LEU A 228 -15.94 29.57 -14.65
C LEU A 228 -16.82 30.81 -14.78
N ASP A 229 -17.13 31.52 -13.70
CA ASP A 229 -17.96 32.73 -13.73
C ASP A 229 -17.30 33.86 -14.54
N LYS A 230 -15.98 34.01 -14.43
CA LYS A 230 -15.21 34.95 -15.29
C LYS A 230 -15.15 34.50 -16.75
N PHE A 231 -15.20 33.18 -17.00
CA PHE A 231 -15.30 32.61 -18.35
C PHE A 231 -16.68 32.85 -18.97
N LEU A 232 -17.74 32.83 -18.17
CA LEU A 232 -19.15 32.98 -18.57
C LEU A 232 -19.57 34.43 -18.89
N GLY A 233 -18.77 35.43 -18.51
CA GLY A 233 -19.07 36.86 -18.74
C GLY A 233 -18.84 37.35 -20.18
N GLY A 234 -18.16 36.58 -21.03
CA GLY A 234 -17.87 36.92 -22.43
C GLY A 234 -18.66 36.02 -23.38
N GLY A 235 -19.76 36.52 -23.93
CA GLY A 235 -20.75 35.70 -24.63
C GLY A 235 -20.22 34.79 -25.74
N MET A 236 -20.48 33.49 -25.61
CA MET A 236 -20.69 32.48 -26.66
C MET A 236 -21.23 31.17 -26.05
N ASP A 237 -21.90 30.34 -26.86
CA ASP A 237 -22.73 29.15 -26.55
C ASP A 237 -22.45 28.40 -25.22
N ILE A 238 -23.25 28.75 -24.21
CA ILE A 238 -22.91 28.60 -22.78
C ILE A 238 -23.18 27.20 -22.19
N LYS A 239 -24.06 26.37 -22.79
CA LYS A 239 -24.53 25.14 -22.13
C LYS A 239 -23.63 23.92 -22.35
N PHE A 240 -23.21 23.69 -23.59
CA PHE A 240 -22.38 22.53 -23.94
C PHE A 240 -20.95 22.68 -23.36
N ASP A 241 -20.41 23.89 -23.40
CA ASP A 241 -19.06 24.18 -22.91
C ASP A 241 -18.97 24.20 -21.38
N ARG A 242 -20.05 24.58 -20.66
CA ARG A 242 -20.12 24.47 -19.20
C ARG A 242 -20.13 23.01 -18.74
N GLU A 243 -20.92 22.16 -19.38
CA GLU A 243 -20.98 20.73 -19.03
C GLU A 243 -19.62 20.07 -19.28
N VAL A 244 -19.02 20.27 -20.45
CA VAL A 244 -17.71 19.67 -20.79
C VAL A 244 -16.58 20.17 -19.89
N MET A 245 -16.53 21.47 -19.57
CA MET A 245 -15.48 22.02 -18.68
C MET A 245 -15.69 21.60 -17.22
N THR A 246 -16.93 21.57 -16.74
CA THR A 246 -17.25 21.07 -15.39
C THR A 246 -16.92 19.59 -15.30
N GLU A 247 -17.24 18.82 -16.34
CA GLU A 247 -16.97 17.39 -16.42
C GLU A 247 -15.46 17.13 -16.44
N LEU A 248 -14.68 17.83 -17.27
CA LEU A 248 -13.21 17.72 -17.31
C LEU A 248 -12.50 18.07 -16.00
N ILE A 249 -13.03 19.02 -15.23
CA ILE A 249 -12.49 19.38 -13.91
C ILE A 249 -12.97 18.40 -12.83
N SER A 250 -14.18 17.87 -12.97
CA SER A 250 -14.73 16.86 -12.05
C SER A 250 -14.13 15.47 -12.25
N LEU A 251 -13.64 15.18 -13.46
CA LEU A 251 -12.93 13.95 -13.80
C LEU A 251 -11.58 13.94 -13.09
N SER A 252 -11.46 13.07 -12.10
CA SER A 252 -10.16 12.75 -11.49
C SER A 252 -9.26 12.12 -12.56
N PRO A 253 -8.00 12.60 -12.74
CA PRO A 253 -6.99 11.85 -13.47
C PRO A 253 -6.89 10.43 -12.89
N PRO A 254 -6.80 9.39 -13.73
CA PRO A 254 -6.48 8.05 -13.24
C PRO A 254 -5.17 8.10 -12.45
N GLY A 255 -5.16 7.54 -11.24
CA GLY A 255 -3.97 7.54 -10.37
C GLY A 255 -3.91 8.68 -9.34
N LEU A 256 -4.87 9.62 -9.34
CA LEU A 256 -4.81 10.77 -8.42
C LEU A 256 -5.07 10.37 -6.96
N ASP A 257 -5.89 9.35 -6.73
CA ASP A 257 -6.18 8.79 -5.40
C ASP A 257 -4.87 8.28 -4.76
N GLU A 258 -4.06 7.56 -5.52
CA GLU A 258 -2.76 7.04 -5.09
C GLU A 258 -1.76 8.16 -4.77
N ILE A 259 -1.80 9.27 -5.51
CA ILE A 259 -0.98 10.46 -5.23
C ILE A 259 -1.41 11.10 -3.91
N MET A 260 -2.71 11.19 -3.63
CA MET A 260 -3.20 11.76 -2.37
C MET A 260 -2.78 10.90 -1.18
N ALA A 261 -2.89 9.57 -1.32
CA ALA A 261 -2.41 8.66 -0.30
C ALA A 261 -0.90 8.81 -0.05
N LEU A 262 -0.12 8.96 -1.11
CA LEU A 262 1.33 9.14 -1.00
C LEU A 262 1.75 10.51 -0.44
N LYS A 263 1.06 11.59 -0.81
CA LYS A 263 1.26 12.91 -0.21
C LYS A 263 1.11 12.81 1.31
N LYS A 264 0.05 12.14 1.76
CA LYS A 264 -0.20 11.88 3.18
C LYS A 264 0.96 11.12 3.84
N ILE A 265 1.48 10.09 3.16
CA ILE A 265 2.65 9.32 3.64
C ILE A 265 3.87 10.22 3.78
N MET A 266 4.12 11.09 2.82
CA MET A 266 5.28 12.00 2.84
C MET A 266 5.18 13.04 3.95
N GLU A 267 4.01 13.63 4.16
CA GLU A 267 3.76 14.54 5.29
C GLU A 267 4.19 13.86 6.61
N PHE A 268 3.78 12.60 6.84
CA PHE A 268 4.18 11.89 8.06
C PHE A 268 5.67 11.58 8.17
N VAL A 269 6.34 11.33 7.03
CA VAL A 269 7.79 11.08 7.02
C VAL A 269 8.57 12.38 7.27
N GLU A 270 8.12 13.49 6.72
CA GLU A 270 8.72 14.82 6.91
C GLU A 270 8.55 15.31 8.34
N ASP A 271 7.39 15.08 8.95
CA ASP A 271 7.10 15.46 10.34
C ASP A 271 7.95 14.67 11.37
N ARG A 272 8.58 13.56 10.96
CA ARG A 272 9.41 12.67 11.79
C ARG A 272 8.75 12.28 13.11
N GLU A 273 7.43 12.13 13.11
CA GLU A 273 6.66 11.81 14.32
C GLU A 273 6.83 10.32 14.72
N PHE A 274 7.18 9.46 13.76
CA PHE A 274 7.33 8.01 13.93
C PHE A 274 8.73 7.54 13.52
N ASP A 275 9.19 6.45 14.14
CA ASP A 275 10.47 5.83 13.83
C ASP A 275 10.34 4.77 12.73
N PHE A 276 9.18 4.12 12.67
CA PHE A 276 8.89 3.04 11.73
C PHE A 276 7.55 3.27 11.03
N TYR A 277 7.56 3.07 9.72
CA TYR A 277 6.42 3.24 8.82
C TYR A 277 6.19 1.93 8.08
N ILE A 278 4.98 1.38 8.20
CA ILE A 278 4.59 0.12 7.57
C ILE A 278 3.39 0.36 6.69
N LEU A 279 3.56 0.16 5.39
CA LEU A 279 2.52 0.38 4.38
C LEU A 279 1.89 -0.95 3.95
N ASP A 280 0.58 -1.06 4.17
CA ASP A 280 -0.29 -2.05 3.54
C ASP A 280 -0.89 -1.47 2.25
N SER A 281 -0.38 -1.91 1.10
CA SER A 281 -0.84 -1.42 -0.20
C SER A 281 -1.99 -2.27 -0.73
N ALA A 282 -3.15 -1.68 -1.04
CA ALA A 282 -4.32 -2.41 -1.57
C ALA A 282 -4.01 -3.18 -2.87
N ALA A 283 -3.25 -2.55 -3.77
CA ALA A 283 -2.87 -3.10 -5.07
C ALA A 283 -1.52 -2.53 -5.53
N THR A 284 -0.53 -3.40 -5.67
CA THR A 284 0.87 -2.96 -5.81
C THR A 284 1.22 -2.41 -7.18
N GLY A 285 0.48 -2.82 -8.22
CA GLY A 285 0.55 -2.18 -9.52
C GLY A 285 0.14 -0.70 -9.48
N HIS A 286 -0.77 -0.31 -8.58
CA HIS A 286 -1.22 1.08 -8.45
C HIS A 286 -0.22 1.94 -7.66
N LEU A 287 0.36 1.40 -6.59
CA LEU A 287 1.40 2.09 -5.83
C LEU A 287 2.68 2.30 -6.65
N LEU A 288 3.04 1.39 -7.56
CA LEU A 288 4.21 1.55 -8.43
C LEU A 288 3.91 2.32 -9.71
N ARG A 289 2.66 2.35 -10.19
CA ARG A 289 2.23 3.29 -11.23
C ARG A 289 2.57 4.71 -10.86
N PHE A 290 2.58 5.05 -9.57
CA PHE A 290 3.08 6.34 -9.11
C PHE A 290 4.49 6.70 -9.60
N LEU A 291 5.41 5.75 -9.77
CA LEU A 291 6.74 6.05 -10.31
C LEU A 291 6.67 6.48 -11.80
N GLU A 292 5.56 6.16 -12.47
CA GLU A 292 5.20 6.56 -13.83
C GLU A 292 4.23 7.78 -13.85
N LEU A 293 3.47 8.03 -12.77
CA LEU A 293 2.40 9.05 -12.67
C LEU A 293 2.88 10.52 -12.80
N PRO A 294 4.10 10.94 -12.41
CA PRO A 294 4.55 12.32 -12.65
C PRO A 294 4.57 12.68 -14.14
N GLY A 295 4.74 11.69 -15.03
CA GLY A 295 4.56 11.88 -16.48
C GLY A 295 3.09 12.13 -16.82
N LEU A 296 2.20 11.26 -16.33
CA LEU A 296 0.76 11.31 -16.59
C LEU A 296 0.10 12.58 -16.04
N VAL A 297 0.41 12.98 -14.80
CA VAL A 297 -0.10 14.22 -14.20
C VAL A 297 0.44 15.43 -14.96
N ARG A 298 1.71 15.44 -15.33
CA ARG A 298 2.29 16.53 -16.12
C ARG A 298 1.65 16.63 -17.51
N ASP A 299 1.38 15.51 -18.16
CA ASP A 299 0.77 15.48 -19.48
C ASP A 299 -0.72 15.81 -19.43
N TRP A 300 -1.42 15.42 -18.37
CA TRP A 300 -2.77 15.89 -18.05
C TRP A 300 -2.79 17.40 -17.80
N LEU A 301 -1.91 17.91 -16.93
CA LEU A 301 -1.74 19.34 -16.67
C LEU A 301 -1.42 20.09 -17.97
N LYS A 302 -0.50 19.60 -18.81
CA LYS A 302 -0.19 20.18 -20.14
C LYS A 302 -1.40 20.21 -21.05
N THR A 303 -2.22 19.16 -21.06
CA THR A 303 -3.43 19.07 -21.89
C THR A 303 -4.46 20.09 -21.42
N LEU A 304 -4.69 20.16 -20.11
CA LEU A 304 -5.53 21.16 -19.46
C LEU A 304 -5.02 22.58 -19.75
N PHE A 305 -3.70 22.82 -19.66
CA PHE A 305 -3.08 24.08 -20.06
C PHE A 305 -3.32 24.39 -21.54
N ARG A 306 -3.11 23.46 -22.48
CA ARG A 306 -3.37 23.72 -23.91
C ARG A 306 -4.83 24.08 -24.17
N LEU A 307 -5.76 23.41 -23.49
CA LEU A 307 -7.18 23.73 -23.57
C LEU A 307 -7.41 25.15 -23.05
N LEU A 308 -7.02 25.46 -21.82
CA LEU A 308 -7.17 26.81 -21.23
C LEU A 308 -6.51 27.91 -22.08
N LEU A 309 -5.33 27.65 -22.66
CA LEU A 309 -4.59 28.59 -23.51
C LEU A 309 -5.22 28.76 -24.89
N LYS A 310 -5.97 27.78 -25.42
CA LYS A 310 -6.74 27.92 -26.66
C LYS A 310 -7.85 28.97 -26.51
N TYR A 311 -8.28 29.26 -25.28
CA TYR A 311 -9.28 30.27 -24.93
C TYR A 311 -8.65 31.58 -24.37
N LYS A 312 -7.34 31.80 -24.55
CA LYS A 312 -6.56 32.98 -24.09
C LYS A 312 -7.10 34.35 -24.51
N GLY A 313 -8.06 34.42 -25.42
CA GLY A 313 -8.69 35.68 -25.83
C GLY A 313 -9.60 36.32 -24.77
N VAL A 314 -9.99 35.60 -23.70
CA VAL A 314 -11.13 36.00 -22.84
C VAL A 314 -10.78 36.19 -21.35
N VAL A 315 -9.71 35.60 -20.79
CA VAL A 315 -9.49 35.61 -19.32
C VAL A 315 -8.03 35.80 -18.88
N ARG A 316 -7.80 36.60 -17.82
CA ARG A 316 -6.55 36.61 -17.03
C ARG A 316 -6.55 35.43 -16.05
N LEU A 317 -5.98 34.31 -16.48
CA LEU A 317 -5.90 33.02 -15.77
C LEU A 317 -4.82 32.94 -14.66
N THR A 318 -4.44 34.06 -14.03
CA THR A 318 -3.23 34.09 -13.18
C THR A 318 -3.32 33.21 -11.94
N SER A 319 -4.45 33.21 -11.21
CA SER A 319 -4.60 32.44 -9.96
C SER A 319 -4.69 30.92 -10.17
N LEU A 320 -5.45 30.46 -11.17
CA LEU A 320 -5.55 29.03 -11.48
C LEU A 320 -4.23 28.49 -12.07
N ALA A 321 -3.54 29.30 -12.88
CA ALA A 321 -2.22 28.94 -13.38
C ALA A 321 -1.19 28.83 -12.25
N GLU A 322 -1.20 29.73 -11.27
CA GLU A 322 -0.35 29.66 -10.07
C GLU A 322 -0.61 28.38 -9.26
N ARG A 323 -1.87 28.04 -8.98
CA ARG A 323 -2.21 26.83 -8.23
C ARG A 323 -1.91 25.53 -8.97
N MET A 324 -2.12 25.48 -10.29
CA MET A 324 -1.71 24.34 -11.12
C MET A 324 -0.18 24.19 -11.17
N VAL A 325 0.54 25.31 -11.16
CA VAL A 325 2.00 25.31 -11.02
C VAL A 325 2.40 24.78 -9.65
N ASP A 326 1.71 25.14 -8.57
CA ASP A 326 1.99 24.62 -7.24
C ASP A 326 1.68 23.13 -7.12
N LEU A 327 0.56 22.64 -7.68
CA LEU A 327 0.30 21.19 -7.77
C LEU A 327 1.40 20.48 -8.57
N SER A 328 1.85 21.08 -9.68
CA SER A 328 2.98 20.55 -10.46
C SER A 328 4.29 20.55 -9.68
N LYS A 329 4.53 21.52 -8.79
CA LYS A 329 5.71 21.55 -7.92
C LYS A 329 5.60 20.49 -6.84
N SER A 330 4.46 20.37 -6.17
CA SER A 330 4.26 19.34 -5.14
C SER A 330 4.41 17.92 -5.71
N VAL A 331 3.88 17.63 -6.90
CA VAL A 331 4.12 16.35 -7.58
C VAL A 331 5.60 16.12 -7.89
N ARG A 332 6.34 17.19 -8.19
CA ARG A 332 7.78 17.12 -8.45
C ARG A 332 8.60 16.95 -7.18
N GLU A 333 8.28 17.66 -6.10
CA GLU A 333 8.92 17.51 -4.79
C GLU A 333 8.71 16.10 -4.24
N ILE A 334 7.48 15.58 -4.35
CA ILE A 334 7.14 14.19 -4.06
C ILE A 334 8.04 13.23 -4.86
N GLN A 335 8.23 13.52 -6.15
CA GLN A 335 9.11 12.72 -7.01
C GLN A 335 10.58 12.80 -6.58
N GLU A 336 11.13 13.99 -6.31
CA GLU A 336 12.53 14.20 -5.93
C GLU A 336 12.85 13.51 -4.59
N THR A 337 12.02 13.70 -3.55
CA THR A 337 12.20 13.05 -2.24
C THR A 337 12.16 11.52 -2.34
N LEU A 338 11.30 10.97 -3.21
CA LEU A 338 11.12 9.52 -3.36
C LEU A 338 12.05 8.89 -4.40
N MET A 339 12.65 9.64 -5.33
CA MET A 339 13.45 9.10 -6.45
C MET A 339 14.90 9.60 -6.56
N ASP A 340 15.31 10.68 -5.90
CA ASP A 340 16.70 11.18 -6.01
C ASP A 340 17.71 10.23 -5.36
N ALA A 341 18.52 9.58 -6.19
CA ALA A 341 19.61 8.67 -5.85
C ALA A 341 20.88 9.44 -5.43
#